data_AF-A0A0B7AUE7-F1
#
_entry.id   AF-A0A0B7AUE7-F1
#
_cell.length_a   1.000
_cell.length_b   1.000
_cell.length_c   1.000
_cell.angle_alpha   90.00
_cell.angle_beta   90.00
_cell.angle_gamma   90.00
#
_symmetry.space_group_name_H-M   'P 1'
#
loop_
_entity.id
_entity.type
_entity.pdbx_description
1 polymer ?
#
loop_
_entity_poly.entity_id
_entity_poly.type
_entity_poly.pdbx_seq_one_letter_code
_entity_poly.pdbx_strand_id
1 'polypeptide(L)'
;MVINKMKNGFAERFEQFKTNANTLAFIVNPLNTNEINIEPFGIDAGSLQMQLLDLKTKHLWSGKFTELKSKLEELEVQKSKHVALHKWTALKEIPRVEALIFDA
;
A
#
# COMPACT_ATOMS: atom_id res chain seq x y z
N MET A 1 36.91 4.22 28.90
CA MET A 1 35.72 4.80 29.57
C MET A 1 34.56 5.07 28.59
N VAL A 2 34.80 5.67 27.42
CA VAL A 2 33.75 5.99 26.42
C VAL A 2 33.13 4.74 25.76
N ILE A 3 33.94 3.74 25.42
CA ILE A 3 33.48 2.48 24.80
C ILE A 3 32.51 1.72 25.71
N ASN A 4 32.78 1.66 27.02
CA ASN A 4 31.86 1.02 27.96
C ASN A 4 30.53 1.76 28.09
N LYS A 5 30.53 3.10 28.03
CA LYS A 5 29.29 3.90 28.00
C LYS A 5 28.46 3.60 26.75
N MET A 6 29.10 3.50 25.58
CA MET A 6 28.42 3.14 24.33
C MET A 6 27.86 1.72 24.36
N LYS A 7 28.63 0.74 24.86
CA LYS A 7 28.17 -0.65 24.99
C LYS A 7 26.98 -0.75 25.95
N ASN A 8 27.04 -0.08 27.09
CA ASN A 8 25.95 -0.11 28.07
C ASN A 8 24.70 0.60 27.55
N GLY A 9 24.86 1.76 26.90
CA GLY A 9 23.73 2.48 26.30
C GLY A 9 23.08 1.73 25.13
N PHE A 10 23.87 0.99 24.34
CA PHE A 10 23.31 0.09 23.31
C PHE A 10 22.57 -1.08 23.94
N ALA A 11 23.15 -1.74 24.95
CA ALA A 11 22.52 -2.86 25.64
C ALA A 11 21.19 -2.44 26.27
N GLU A 12 21.14 -1.28 26.94
CA GLU A 12 19.93 -0.73 27.54
C GLU A 12 18.83 -0.47 26.49
N ARG A 13 19.16 0.17 25.37
CA ARG A 13 18.21 0.42 24.27
C ARG A 13 17.77 -0.88 23.59
N PHE A 14 18.65 -1.87 23.49
CA PHE A 14 18.33 -3.17 22.90
C PHE A 14 17.40 -3.99 23.80
N GLU A 15 17.57 -3.93 25.12
CA GLU A 15 16.62 -4.51 26.07
C GLU A 15 15.25 -3.82 25.95
N GLN A 16 15.21 -2.49 25.92
CA GLN A 16 13.97 -1.73 25.68
C GLN A 16 13.30 -2.13 24.36
N PHE A 17 14.08 -2.30 23.29
CA PHE A 17 13.59 -2.75 21.99
C PHE A 17 12.94 -4.15 22.08
N LYS A 18 13.56 -5.11 22.79
CA LYS A 18 12.98 -6.43 23.00
C LYS A 18 11.67 -6.38 23.77
N THR A 19 11.54 -5.47 24.75
CA THR A 19 10.27 -5.26 25.48
C THR A 19 9.20 -4.61 24.60
N ASN A 20 9.61 -3.72 23.70
CA ASN A 20 8.74 -3.05 22.73
C ASN A 20 8.48 -3.89 21.47
N ALA A 21 8.96 -5.13 21.40
CA ALA A 21 8.81 -6.00 20.23
C ALA A 21 7.33 -6.32 19.94
N ASN A 22 6.49 -6.41 20.97
CA ASN A 22 5.05 -6.57 20.83
C ASN A 22 4.39 -5.31 20.22
N THR A 23 4.91 -4.13 20.52
CA THR A 23 4.49 -2.86 19.88
C THR A 23 4.85 -2.82 18.40
N LEU A 24 5.87 -3.57 17.96
CA LEU A 24 6.28 -3.71 16.55
C LEU A 24 5.64 -4.90 15.84
N ALA A 25 4.86 -5.71 16.55
CA ALA A 25 4.20 -6.90 15.99
C ALA A 25 3.19 -6.54 14.89
N PHE A 26 2.70 -5.28 14.79
CA PHE A 26 1.82 -4.84 13.68
C PHE A 26 2.43 -5.01 12.29
N ILE A 27 3.76 -5.02 12.20
CA ILE A 27 4.46 -5.18 10.93
C ILE A 27 4.22 -6.59 10.36
N VAL A 28 4.11 -7.59 11.23
CA VAL A 28 3.94 -9.01 10.86
C VAL A 28 2.49 -9.49 11.06
N ASN A 29 1.77 -8.90 12.00
CA ASN A 29 0.41 -9.29 12.37
C ASN A 29 -0.42 -8.01 12.62
N PRO A 30 -1.32 -7.61 11.71
CA PRO A 30 -2.00 -6.32 11.79
C PRO A 30 -2.68 -6.13 13.16
N LEU A 31 -2.19 -5.16 13.95
CA LEU A 31 -2.64 -4.98 15.33
C LEU A 31 -4.14 -4.62 15.36
N ASN A 32 -4.87 -5.22 16.30
CA ASN A 32 -6.10 -4.63 16.79
C ASN A 32 -5.72 -3.36 17.54
N THR A 33 -6.24 -2.22 17.11
CA THR A 33 -5.87 -0.86 17.55
C THR A 33 -6.09 -0.59 19.05
N ASN A 34 -6.68 -1.54 19.77
CA ASN A 34 -7.07 -1.40 21.18
C ASN A 34 -5.93 -1.71 22.17
N GLU A 35 -4.80 -2.28 21.70
CA GLU A 35 -3.72 -2.76 22.58
C GLU A 35 -2.41 -1.96 22.48
N ILE A 36 -2.32 -0.96 21.59
CA ILE A 36 -1.08 -0.20 21.38
C ILE A 36 -1.08 1.06 22.25
N ASN A 37 -0.19 1.13 23.23
CA ASN A 37 0.07 2.37 23.96
C ASN A 37 0.98 3.30 23.14
N ILE A 38 0.41 4.36 22.57
CA ILE A 38 1.10 5.34 21.73
C ILE A 38 1.35 6.69 22.42
N GLU A 39 0.84 6.90 23.64
CA GLU A 39 1.05 8.12 24.43
C GLU A 39 2.54 8.52 24.56
N PRO A 40 3.49 7.59 24.81
CA PRO A 40 4.90 7.95 25.00
C PRO A 40 5.55 8.56 23.75
N PHE A 41 4.94 8.39 22.58
CA PHE A 41 5.47 8.87 21.31
C PHE A 41 4.86 10.20 20.87
N GLY A 42 3.88 10.74 21.62
CA GLY A 42 3.17 11.97 21.25
C GLY A 42 2.40 11.86 19.94
N ILE A 43 2.05 10.63 19.52
CA ILE A 43 1.33 10.36 18.28
C ILE A 43 -0.17 10.46 18.55
N ASP A 44 -0.87 11.21 17.72
CA ASP A 44 -2.33 11.27 17.77
C ASP A 44 -2.95 9.93 17.32
N ALA A 45 -3.81 9.38 18.17
CA ALA A 45 -4.47 8.10 17.94
C ALA A 45 -5.38 8.13 16.70
N GLY A 46 -6.09 9.24 16.47
CA GLY A 46 -6.96 9.42 15.32
C GLY A 46 -6.19 9.40 14.00
N SER A 47 -5.09 10.15 13.93
CA SER A 47 -4.18 10.18 12.79
C SER A 47 -3.58 8.80 12.50
N LEU A 48 -3.16 8.05 13.53
CA LEU A 48 -2.61 6.71 13.35
C LEU A 48 -3.67 5.73 12.80
N GLN A 49 -4.91 5.78 13.31
CA GLN A 49 -6.01 4.96 12.82
C GLN A 49 -6.32 5.25 11.35
N MET A 50 -6.34 6.53 10.97
CA MET A 50 -6.56 6.95 9.58
C MET A 50 -5.46 6.44 8.65
N GLN A 51 -4.18 6.52 9.05
CA GLN A 51 -3.07 5.97 8.27
C GLN A 51 -3.12 4.44 8.16
N LEU A 52 -3.56 3.75 9.22
CA LEU A 52 -3.71 2.29 9.21
C LEU A 52 -4.87 1.86 8.30
N LEU A 53 -5.97 2.63 8.29
CA LEU A 53 -7.09 2.43 7.38
C LEU A 53 -6.66 2.65 5.92
N ASP A 54 -5.93 3.74 5.65
CA ASP A 54 -5.36 4.03 4.33
C ASP A 54 -4.45 2.89 3.87
N LEU A 55 -3.52 2.43 4.72
CA LEU A 55 -2.63 1.30 4.44
C LEU A 55 -3.41 0.00 4.17
N LYS A 56 -4.48 -0.26 4.93
CA LYS A 56 -5.38 -1.39 4.68
C LYS A 56 -6.12 -1.24 3.35
N THR A 57 -6.45 -0.05 2.89
CA THR A 57 -7.09 0.10 1.57
C THR A 57 -6.10 0.17 0.42
N LYS A 58 -4.84 0.52 0.68
CA LYS A 58 -3.78 0.65 -0.32
C LYS A 58 -3.55 -0.63 -1.11
N HIS A 59 -3.60 -1.80 -0.46
CA HIS A 59 -3.46 -3.08 -1.18
C HIS A 59 -4.63 -3.32 -2.15
N LEU A 60 -5.86 -3.00 -1.73
CA LEU A 60 -7.07 -3.09 -2.56
C LEU A 60 -6.97 -2.16 -3.78
N TRP A 61 -6.54 -0.91 -3.56
CA TRP A 61 -6.31 0.05 -4.65
C TRP A 61 -5.19 -0.39 -5.58
N SER A 62 -4.11 -0.95 -5.06
CA SER A 62 -3.00 -1.42 -5.89
C SER A 62 -3.42 -2.52 -6.88
N GLY A 63 -4.32 -3.42 -6.45
CA GLY A 63 -4.92 -4.44 -7.32
C GLY A 63 -5.80 -3.82 -8.41
N LYS A 64 -6.73 -2.95 -8.02
CA LYS A 64 -7.62 -2.24 -8.95
C LYS A 64 -6.85 -1.43 -10.01
N PHE A 65 -5.81 -0.71 -9.59
CA PHE A 65 -4.97 0.05 -10.52
C PHE A 65 -4.17 -0.84 -11.47
N THR A 66 -3.67 -1.98 -10.99
CA THR A 66 -2.96 -2.94 -11.84
C THR A 66 -3.90 -3.54 -12.88
N GLU A 67 -5.11 -3.93 -12.48
CA GLU A 67 -6.13 -4.47 -13.38
C GLU A 67 -6.57 -3.43 -14.42
N LEU A 68 -6.87 -2.20 -13.97
CA LEU A 68 -7.24 -1.11 -14.87
C LEU A 68 -6.12 -0.82 -15.89
N LYS A 69 -4.86 -0.77 -15.43
CA LYS A 69 -3.70 -0.58 -16.29
C LYS A 69 -3.63 -1.67 -17.37
N SER A 70 -3.76 -2.95 -17.00
CA SER A 70 -3.73 -4.05 -17.96
C SER A 70 -4.87 -3.97 -18.97
N LYS A 71 -6.09 -3.61 -18.55
CA LYS A 71 -7.24 -3.41 -19.44
C LYS A 71 -6.97 -2.28 -20.46
N LEU A 72 -6.33 -1.19 -20.04
CA LEU A 72 -5.98 -0.07 -20.92
C LEU A 72 -4.89 -0.46 -21.92
N GLU A 73 -3.87 -1.19 -21.49
CA GLU A 73 -2.81 -1.71 -22.36
C GLU A 73 -3.39 -2.64 -23.43
N GLU A 74 -4.28 -3.56 -23.05
CA GLU A 74 -4.94 -4.47 -23.98
C GLU A 74 -5.82 -3.70 -25.00
N LEU A 75 -6.58 -2.71 -24.54
CA LEU A 75 -7.41 -1.86 -25.39
C LEU A 75 -6.57 -1.15 -26.47
N GLU A 76 -5.40 -0.64 -26.09
CA GLU A 76 -4.49 0.06 -27.01
C GLU A 76 -3.88 -0.90 -28.04
N VAL A 77 -3.50 -2.11 -27.60
CA VAL A 77 -3.03 -3.18 -28.52
C VAL A 77 -4.13 -3.56 -29.51
N GLN A 78 -5.37 -3.70 -29.06
CA GLN A 78 -6.50 -4.00 -29.94
C GLN A 78 -6.74 -2.86 -30.95
N LYS A 79 -6.77 -1.60 -30.52
CA LYS A 79 -6.89 -0.43 -31.41
C LYS A 79 -5.81 -0.43 -32.49
N SER A 80 -4.55 -0.58 -32.08
CA SER A 80 -3.40 -0.63 -32.98
C SER A 80 -3.55 -1.75 -34.02
N LYS A 81 -3.95 -2.96 -33.60
CA LYS A 81 -4.21 -4.10 -34.49
C LYS A 81 -5.34 -3.81 -35.49
N HIS A 82 -6.43 -3.18 -35.06
CA HIS A 82 -7.54 -2.84 -35.94
C HIS A 82 -7.18 -1.77 -36.97
N VAL A 83 -6.38 -0.77 -36.60
CA VAL A 83 -5.84 0.24 -37.52
C VAL A 83 -4.92 -0.40 -38.56
N ALA A 84 -3.99 -1.25 -38.12
CA ALA A 84 -3.07 -1.96 -39.02
C ALA A 84 -3.79 -2.88 -40.01
N LEU A 85 -4.96 -3.41 -39.64
CA LEU A 85 -5.80 -4.25 -40.49
C LEU A 85 -6.89 -3.47 -41.26
N HIS A 86 -6.91 -2.13 -41.18
CA HIS A 86 -7.94 -1.27 -41.77
C HIS A 86 -9.39 -1.66 -41.40
N LYS A 87 -9.59 -2.23 -40.20
CA LYS A 87 -10.90 -2.68 -39.71
C LYS A 87 -11.66 -1.54 -39.01
N TRP A 88 -12.08 -0.54 -39.77
CA TRP A 88 -12.74 0.66 -39.27
C TRP A 88 -14.05 0.41 -38.52
N THR A 89 -14.81 -0.60 -38.91
CA THR A 89 -16.07 -0.96 -38.23
C THR A 89 -15.80 -1.53 -36.84
N ALA A 90 -14.84 -2.44 -36.71
CA ALA A 90 -14.45 -3.00 -35.42
C ALA A 90 -13.82 -1.95 -34.49
N LEU A 91 -13.09 -0.98 -35.04
CA LEU A 91 -12.52 0.13 -34.25
C LEU A 91 -13.62 0.99 -33.58
N LYS A 92 -14.79 1.14 -34.23
CA LYS A 92 -15.93 1.90 -33.68
C LYS A 92 -16.64 1.19 -32.53
N GLU A 93 -16.52 -0.13 -32.46
CA GLU A 93 -17.15 -0.95 -31.41
C GLU A 93 -16.28 -1.07 -30.14
N ILE A 94 -15.02 -0.62 -30.20
CA ILE A 94 -14.11 -0.66 -29.05
C ILE A 94 -14.67 0.22 -27.91
N PRO A 95 -14.72 -0.31 -26.67
CA PRO A 95 -15.17 0.45 -25.51
C PRO A 95 -14.36 1.74 -25.29
N ARG A 96 -15.03 2.76 -24.78
CA ARG A 96 -14.35 3.98 -24.35
C ARG A 96 -13.57 3.73 -23.06
N VAL A 97 -12.50 4.50 -22.87
CA VAL A 97 -11.65 4.41 -21.67
C VAL A 97 -12.46 4.67 -20.40
N GLU A 98 -13.42 5.59 -20.45
CA GLU A 98 -14.27 5.92 -19.32
C GLU A 98 -15.11 4.72 -18.87
N ALA A 99 -15.61 3.90 -19.80
CA ALA A 99 -16.38 2.70 -19.46
C ALA A 99 -15.53 1.70 -18.66
N LEU A 100 -14.25 1.56 -19.00
CA LEU A 100 -13.31 0.68 -18.29
C LEU A 100 -12.96 1.17 -16.88
N ILE A 101 -13.02 2.49 -16.65
CA ILE A 101 -12.74 3.10 -15.34
C ILE A 101 -13.91 2.88 -14.37
N PHE A 102 -15.14 2.90 -14.87
CA PHE A 102 -16.34 2.75 -14.03
C PHE A 102 -16.70 1.29 -13.71
N ASP A 103 -16.13 0.33 -14.46
CA ASP A 103 -16.36 -1.12 -14.28
C ASP A 103 -15.25 -1.82 -13.46
N ALA A 104 -14.22 -1.09 -12.98
CA ALA A 104 -13.05 -1.62 -12.24
C ALA A 104 -13.09 -1.32 -10.71
#